data_AF-A0A9P3KWL6-F1
#
_entry.id   AF-A0A9P3KWL6-F1
#
_cell.length_a   1.000
_cell.length_b   1.000
_cell.length_c   1.000
_cell.angle_alpha   90.00
_cell.angle_beta   90.00
_cell.angle_gamma   90.00
#
_symmetry.space_group_name_H-M   'P 1'
#
loop_
_entity.id
_entity.type
_entity.pdbx_description
1 polymer ?
#
loop_
_entity_poly.entity_id
_entity_poly.type
_entity_poly.pdbx_seq_one_letter_code
_entity_poly.pdbx_strand_id
1 'polypeptide(L)'
;MGSDQPQPSLQVTDRFVRRMLAEEASEKERKRAGKKGKGRGRGEHSRRQAGSAEGSAADGGSISSALLHVPPPLPATLNPLFFGSAVTGPSVAAPTAADSAVAAGSGVGFAAEAEAAYRAQRRKEELADIEKTLEQVKSLRDDIARQRQEEAVRATQMAQALQAQQFRPPSRVVPCQAEREECLRCYTQNLKNPLSCSSVVNKFVECSRQAQQAFMASEGRQ
;
A
#
# COMPACT_ATOMS: atom_id res chain seq x y z
N MET A 1 -30.37 5.15 -38.91
CA MET A 1 -29.17 5.80 -38.34
C MET A 1 -29.03 5.31 -36.92
N GLY A 2 -28.23 4.26 -36.70
CA GLY A 2 -27.94 3.69 -35.39
C GLY A 2 -26.43 3.73 -35.19
N SER A 3 -25.99 4.42 -34.14
CA SER A 3 -24.57 4.60 -33.83
C SER A 3 -24.11 3.53 -32.85
N ASP A 4 -23.40 2.52 -33.37
CA ASP A 4 -22.61 1.58 -32.58
C ASP A 4 -21.35 2.31 -32.09
N GLN A 5 -21.30 2.62 -30.80
CA GLN A 5 -20.10 3.16 -30.15
C GLN A 5 -19.42 2.02 -29.37
N PRO A 6 -18.21 1.58 -29.74
CA PRO A 6 -17.53 0.49 -29.06
C PRO A 6 -17.05 0.92 -27.67
N GLN A 7 -17.50 0.18 -26.65
CA GLN A 7 -17.06 0.34 -25.26
C GLN A 7 -15.56 0.01 -25.12
N PRO A 8 -14.78 0.81 -24.38
CA PRO A 8 -13.36 0.51 -24.13
C PRO A 8 -13.23 -0.77 -23.29
N SER A 9 -12.53 -1.76 -23.85
CA SER A 9 -12.38 -3.10 -23.27
C SER A 9 -11.66 -3.06 -21.92
N LEU A 10 -12.32 -3.67 -20.93
CA LEU A 10 -11.92 -3.94 -19.54
C LEU A 10 -10.70 -4.88 -19.38
N GLN A 11 -9.62 -4.69 -20.13
CA GLN A 11 -8.45 -5.59 -20.03
C GLN A 11 -7.55 -5.26 -18.83
N VAL A 12 -7.58 -4.00 -18.36
CA VAL A 12 -6.74 -3.56 -17.23
C VAL A 12 -7.22 -4.16 -15.90
N THR A 13 -8.54 -4.38 -15.75
CA THR A 13 -9.12 -4.95 -14.53
C THR A 13 -8.82 -6.43 -14.39
N ASP A 14 -8.78 -7.20 -15.48
CA ASP A 14 -8.55 -8.65 -15.41
C ASP A 14 -7.13 -8.99 -14.91
N ARG A 15 -6.11 -8.22 -15.33
CA ARG A 15 -4.73 -8.41 -14.83
C ARG A 15 -4.60 -8.07 -13.34
N PHE A 16 -5.33 -7.06 -12.88
CA PHE A 16 -5.34 -6.67 -11.47
C PHE A 16 -6.06 -7.72 -10.60
N VAL A 17 -7.24 -8.18 -11.04
CA VAL A 17 -8.02 -9.21 -10.34
C VAL A 17 -7.24 -10.53 -10.24
N ARG A 18 -6.57 -10.95 -11.32
CA ARG A 18 -5.71 -12.15 -11.29
C ARG A 18 -4.56 -12.03 -10.30
N ARG A 19 -3.96 -10.85 -10.15
CA ARG A 19 -2.89 -10.61 -9.16
C ARG A 19 -3.41 -10.72 -7.73
N MET A 20 -4.57 -10.14 -7.44
CA MET A 20 -5.17 -10.25 -6.10
C MET A 20 -5.52 -11.69 -5.74
N LEU A 21 -6.11 -12.45 -6.68
CA LEU A 21 -6.44 -13.86 -6.44
C LEU A 21 -5.19 -14.73 -6.23
N ALA A 22 -4.07 -14.41 -6.91
CA ALA A 22 -2.80 -15.10 -6.72
C ALA A 22 -2.17 -14.79 -5.34
N GLU A 23 -2.24 -13.54 -4.88
CA GLU A 23 -1.75 -13.16 -3.55
C GLU A 23 -2.54 -13.86 -2.43
N GLU A 24 -3.88 -13.90 -2.52
CA GLU A 24 -4.72 -14.63 -1.57
C GLU A 24 -4.44 -16.14 -1.54
N ALA A 25 -4.16 -16.74 -2.70
CA ALA A 25 -3.81 -18.17 -2.79
C ALA A 25 -2.47 -18.45 -2.09
N SER A 26 -1.47 -17.60 -2.31
CA SER A 26 -0.15 -17.72 -1.67
C SER A 26 -0.22 -17.55 -0.14
N GLU A 27 -1.07 -16.66 0.35
CA GLU A 27 -1.24 -16.42 1.79
C GLU A 27 -1.92 -17.62 2.49
N LYS A 28 -2.93 -18.22 1.84
CA LYS A 28 -3.58 -19.45 2.33
C LYS A 28 -2.59 -20.61 2.41
N GLU A 29 -1.67 -20.73 1.46
CA GLU A 29 -0.65 -21.78 1.45
C GLU A 29 0.39 -21.58 2.58
N ARG A 30 0.86 -20.34 2.81
CA ARG A 30 1.75 -20.01 3.95
C ARG A 30 1.10 -20.32 5.30
N LYS A 31 -0.20 -20.03 5.47
CA LYS A 31 -0.95 -20.36 6.69
C LYS A 31 -1.11 -21.88 6.90
N ARG A 32 -1.26 -22.66 5.83
CA ARG A 32 -1.31 -24.14 5.91
C ARG A 32 0.05 -24.75 6.25
N ALA A 33 1.12 -24.22 5.67
CA ALA A 33 2.49 -24.66 5.98
C ALA A 33 2.86 -24.40 7.45
N GLY A 34 2.51 -23.22 7.99
CA GLY A 34 2.78 -22.88 9.40
C GLY A 34 2.04 -23.75 10.42
N LYS A 35 0.86 -24.28 10.09
CA LYS A 35 0.04 -25.08 11.02
C LYS A 35 0.54 -26.53 11.18
N LYS A 36 1.29 -27.07 10.20
CA LYS A 36 1.87 -28.43 10.28
C LYS A 36 3.10 -28.55 11.19
N GLY A 37 3.73 -27.44 11.60
CA GLY A 37 4.93 -27.45 12.46
C GLY A 37 4.66 -27.42 13.97
N LYS A 38 3.43 -27.10 14.42
CA LYS A 38 3.12 -26.84 15.84
C LYS A 38 2.42 -28.02 16.51
N GLY A 39 3.01 -29.21 16.40
CA GLY A 39 2.41 -30.48 16.86
C GLY A 39 3.34 -31.44 17.61
N ARG A 40 4.54 -31.01 18.03
CA ARG A 40 5.43 -31.81 18.88
C ARG A 40 6.17 -30.89 19.86
N GLY A 41 5.70 -30.85 21.10
CA GLY A 41 6.29 -30.07 22.19
C GLY A 41 5.34 -29.99 23.38
N ARG A 42 5.19 -31.12 24.08
CA ARG A 42 4.36 -31.30 25.27
C ARG A 42 5.30 -31.34 26.50
N GLY A 43 4.96 -30.57 27.53
CA GLY A 43 5.61 -30.56 28.86
C GLY A 43 6.44 -29.29 29.08
N GLU A 44 6.44 -28.60 30.21
CA GLU A 44 5.76 -28.72 31.51
C GLU A 44 6.07 -27.41 32.28
N HIS A 45 5.39 -27.20 33.42
CA HIS A 45 5.52 -26.11 34.41
C HIS A 45 4.59 -24.89 34.25
N SER A 46 3.59 -24.75 35.13
CA SER A 46 3.64 -24.10 36.48
C SER A 46 3.76 -22.57 36.35
N ARG A 47 3.10 -21.67 37.08
CA ARG A 47 2.11 -21.64 38.17
C ARG A 47 2.15 -20.16 38.62
N ARG A 48 1.00 -19.56 38.96
CA ARG A 48 0.84 -18.24 39.63
C ARG A 48 1.25 -17.03 38.76
N GLN A 49 0.64 -15.85 38.87
CA GLN A 49 -0.10 -15.24 39.97
C GLN A 49 -1.06 -14.17 39.41
N ALA A 50 -2.23 -14.07 40.02
CA ALA A 50 -3.14 -12.94 39.89
C ALA A 50 -2.59 -11.74 40.66
N GLY A 51 -2.79 -10.54 40.13
CA GLY A 51 -2.51 -9.28 40.79
C GLY A 51 -3.48 -8.22 40.29
N SER A 52 -4.45 -7.88 41.14
CA SER A 52 -5.35 -6.73 41.03
C SER A 52 -4.66 -5.46 41.53
N ALA A 53 -4.95 -4.32 40.90
CA ALA A 53 -5.03 -2.96 41.48
C ALA A 53 -5.35 -2.00 40.30
N GLU A 54 -6.54 -1.41 40.23
CA GLU A 54 -6.96 -0.15 40.86
C GLU A 54 -6.33 1.12 40.26
N GLY A 55 -7.19 1.95 39.65
CA GLY A 55 -7.33 3.35 40.04
C GLY A 55 -6.65 4.46 39.22
N SER A 56 -7.38 5.58 39.13
CA SER A 56 -6.96 6.97 38.80
C SER A 56 -6.94 7.34 37.31
N ALA A 57 -7.93 8.05 36.76
CA ALA A 57 -8.39 9.44 36.98
C ALA A 57 -7.46 10.52 36.40
N ALA A 58 -8.06 11.27 35.45
CA ALA A 58 -7.77 12.62 34.96
C ALA A 58 -6.32 12.96 34.50
N ASP A 59 -6.19 13.39 33.24
CA ASP A 59 -5.74 14.76 33.00
C ASP A 59 -6.10 15.28 31.60
N GLY A 60 -6.64 16.50 31.57
CA GLY A 60 -7.04 17.22 30.37
C GLY A 60 -5.88 18.08 29.88
N GLY A 61 -5.12 17.55 28.92
CA GLY A 61 -4.04 18.28 28.26
C GLY A 61 -4.53 19.08 27.06
N SER A 62 -4.73 20.38 27.25
CA SER A 62 -4.80 21.38 26.18
C SER A 62 -3.49 21.37 25.40
N ILE A 63 -3.50 20.84 24.17
CA ILE A 63 -2.36 20.93 23.25
C ILE A 63 -2.57 22.10 22.30
N SER A 64 -1.74 23.12 22.51
CA SER A 64 -1.57 24.29 21.68
C SER A 64 -1.43 23.93 20.19
N SER A 65 -2.08 24.74 19.36
CA SER A 65 -1.90 24.80 17.91
C SER A 65 -0.42 24.83 17.52
N ALA A 66 0.10 23.68 17.09
CA ALA A 66 1.33 23.62 16.32
C ALA A 66 0.95 23.81 14.85
N LEU A 67 1.38 24.94 14.29
CA LEU A 67 1.32 25.26 12.87
C LEU A 67 1.80 24.08 12.02
N LEU A 68 0.89 23.53 11.21
CA LEU A 68 1.20 22.58 10.15
C LEU A 68 2.11 23.25 9.13
N HIS A 69 3.42 23.04 9.25
CA HIS A 69 4.35 23.33 8.17
C HIS A 69 4.19 22.26 7.10
N VAL A 70 3.30 22.50 6.15
CA VAL A 70 3.17 21.71 4.92
C VAL A 70 4.38 22.06 4.03
N PRO A 71 5.31 21.14 3.78
CA PRO A 71 6.40 21.43 2.84
C PRO A 71 5.81 21.66 1.44
N PRO A 72 6.32 22.65 0.68
CA PRO A 72 5.83 22.93 -0.65
C PRO A 72 6.08 21.74 -1.60
N PRO A 73 5.22 21.57 -2.63
CA PRO A 73 5.43 20.54 -3.63
C PRO A 73 6.74 20.79 -4.38
N LEU A 74 7.56 19.75 -4.50
CA LEU A 74 8.78 19.80 -5.31
C LEU A 74 8.43 20.13 -6.77
N PRO A 75 9.20 20.99 -7.45
CA PRO A 75 8.94 21.34 -8.83
C PRO A 75 9.12 20.11 -9.73
N ALA A 76 8.09 19.85 -10.55
CA ALA A 76 8.14 18.86 -11.61
C ALA A 76 9.05 19.34 -12.74
N THR A 77 10.36 19.14 -12.59
CA THR A 77 11.31 19.22 -13.70
C THR A 77 11.79 17.81 -14.06
N LEU A 78 10.87 17.04 -14.64
CA LEU A 78 11.25 15.89 -15.45
C LEU A 78 11.93 16.43 -16.71
N ASN A 79 13.26 16.38 -16.73
CA ASN A 79 14.02 16.49 -17.97
C ASN A 79 13.65 15.31 -18.87
N PRO A 80 13.09 15.53 -20.07
CA PRO A 80 12.98 14.49 -21.07
C PRO A 80 14.38 14.26 -21.66
N LEU A 81 15.12 13.29 -21.12
CA LEU A 81 16.30 12.80 -21.81
C LEU A 81 15.85 12.04 -23.06
N PHE A 82 15.98 12.74 -24.19
CA PHE A 82 16.57 12.25 -25.42
C PHE A 82 16.09 10.87 -25.90
N PHE A 83 14.94 10.86 -26.56
CA PHE A 83 14.67 9.86 -27.60
C PHE A 83 14.85 10.52 -28.96
N GLY A 84 15.77 9.98 -29.76
CA GLY A 84 15.85 10.26 -31.19
C GLY A 84 17.06 11.08 -31.63
N SER A 85 18.17 10.40 -31.88
CA SER A 85 19.04 10.77 -33.00
C SER A 85 19.50 9.50 -33.69
N ALA A 86 19.03 9.35 -34.91
CA ALA A 86 19.52 8.39 -35.87
C ALA A 86 21.01 8.67 -36.09
N VAL A 87 21.86 7.82 -35.55
CA VAL A 87 23.27 7.75 -35.92
C VAL A 87 23.35 7.02 -37.26
N THR A 88 23.50 7.79 -38.33
CA THR A 88 24.08 7.34 -39.58
C THR A 88 25.48 6.81 -39.31
N GLY A 89 25.66 5.49 -39.39
CA GLY A 89 26.96 4.86 -39.18
C GLY A 89 27.94 5.19 -40.31
N PRO A 90 29.22 5.45 -40.03
CA PRO A 90 30.24 5.46 -41.05
C PRO A 90 30.56 4.02 -41.50
N SER A 91 30.61 3.86 -42.83
CA SER A 91 31.04 2.69 -43.56
C SER A 91 32.39 2.17 -43.06
N VAL A 92 32.41 0.91 -42.60
CA VAL A 92 33.63 0.22 -42.19
C VAL A 92 34.29 -0.31 -43.46
N ALA A 93 35.33 0.38 -43.93
CA ALA A 93 36.26 -0.19 -44.90
C ALA A 93 37.00 -1.35 -44.23
N ALA A 94 37.08 -2.48 -44.93
CA ALA A 94 37.80 -3.67 -44.53
C ALA A 94 39.29 -3.37 -44.30
N PRO A 95 39.91 -3.83 -43.19
CA PRO A 95 41.36 -3.87 -43.12
C PRO A 95 41.87 -4.97 -44.05
N THR A 96 42.54 -4.55 -45.12
CA THR A 96 43.38 -5.45 -45.91
C THR A 96 44.52 -5.95 -45.03
N ALA A 97 44.68 -7.27 -45.03
CA ALA A 97 45.85 -7.94 -44.51
C ALA A 97 47.09 -7.38 -45.20
N ALA A 98 47.98 -6.78 -44.43
CA ALA A 98 49.35 -6.54 -44.82
C ALA A 98 50.23 -6.77 -43.58
N ASP A 99 50.98 -7.86 -43.68
CA ASP A 99 52.28 -8.12 -43.09
C ASP A 99 52.83 -7.12 -42.07
N SER A 100 53.05 -7.62 -40.86
CA SER A 100 54.33 -7.44 -40.17
C SER A 100 54.44 -8.48 -39.06
N ALA A 101 54.89 -9.67 -39.45
CA ALA A 101 55.54 -10.59 -38.52
C ALA A 101 56.83 -9.91 -38.03
N VAL A 102 56.79 -9.32 -36.84
CA VAL A 102 58.01 -8.89 -36.16
C VAL A 102 58.49 -10.04 -35.28
N ALA A 103 59.72 -10.45 -35.61
CA ALA A 103 60.46 -11.54 -35.06
C ALA A 103 60.46 -11.61 -33.52
N ALA A 104 60.39 -12.85 -33.04
CA ALA A 104 60.64 -13.24 -31.67
C ALA A 104 62.00 -12.70 -31.20
N GLY A 105 61.97 -11.71 -30.31
CA GLY A 105 63.08 -11.34 -29.45
C GLY A 105 62.95 -12.04 -28.11
N SER A 106 63.71 -13.12 -27.89
CA SER A 106 63.95 -13.70 -26.58
C SER A 106 64.68 -12.69 -25.69
N GLY A 107 63.92 -11.83 -24.99
CA GLY A 107 64.51 -10.82 -24.10
C GLY A 107 63.54 -9.90 -23.34
N VAL A 108 62.22 -10.07 -23.45
CA VAL A 108 61.22 -9.15 -22.87
C VAL A 108 60.31 -9.75 -21.79
N GLY A 109 60.58 -10.98 -21.34
CA GLY A 109 59.72 -11.71 -20.39
C GLY A 109 59.49 -10.97 -19.06
N PHE A 110 60.51 -10.29 -18.53
CA PHE A 110 60.42 -9.63 -17.23
C PHE A 110 59.67 -8.28 -17.26
N ALA A 111 59.72 -7.55 -18.39
CA ALA A 111 59.00 -6.28 -18.52
C ALA A 111 57.49 -6.50 -18.74
N ALA A 112 57.12 -7.53 -19.51
CA ALA A 112 55.73 -7.91 -19.73
C ALA A 112 55.05 -8.42 -18.45
N GLU A 113 55.79 -9.15 -17.61
CA GLU A 113 55.28 -9.68 -16.35
C GLU A 113 55.03 -8.57 -15.31
N ALA A 114 55.91 -7.56 -15.23
CA ALA A 114 55.72 -6.39 -14.39
C ALA A 114 54.49 -5.55 -14.80
N GLU A 115 54.27 -5.37 -16.11
CA GLU A 115 53.09 -4.64 -16.61
C GLU A 115 51.79 -5.42 -16.36
N ALA A 116 51.81 -6.74 -16.51
CA ALA A 116 50.68 -7.60 -16.18
C ALA A 116 50.33 -7.55 -14.69
N ALA A 117 51.33 -7.54 -13.80
CA ALA A 117 51.14 -7.40 -12.36
C ALA A 117 50.52 -6.04 -11.99
N TYR A 118 50.98 -4.95 -12.59
CA TYR A 118 50.40 -3.61 -12.38
C TYR A 118 48.94 -3.52 -12.83
N ARG A 119 48.61 -4.07 -14.02
CA ARG A 119 47.23 -4.13 -14.51
C ARG A 119 46.33 -5.03 -13.64
N ALA A 120 46.87 -6.10 -13.07
CA ALA A 120 46.15 -6.94 -12.12
C ALA A 120 45.88 -6.20 -10.80
N GLN A 121 46.86 -5.42 -10.31
CA GLN A 121 46.72 -4.62 -9.09
C GLN A 121 45.67 -3.51 -9.26
N ARG A 122 45.73 -2.77 -10.36
CA ARG A 122 44.71 -1.75 -10.68
C ARG A 122 43.30 -2.34 -10.72
N ARG A 123 43.12 -3.52 -11.34
CA ARG A 123 41.82 -4.20 -11.36
C ARG A 123 41.35 -4.62 -9.97
N LYS A 124 42.26 -5.02 -9.07
CA LYS A 124 41.90 -5.32 -7.68
C LYS A 124 41.43 -4.09 -6.93
N GLU A 125 42.08 -2.94 -7.14
CA GLU A 125 41.68 -1.67 -6.53
C GLU A 125 40.31 -1.20 -7.06
N GLU A 126 40.09 -1.27 -8.38
CA GLU A 126 38.79 -0.96 -9.00
C GLU A 126 37.67 -1.87 -8.49
N LEU A 127 37.92 -3.17 -8.33
CA LEU A 127 36.94 -4.11 -7.76
C LEU A 127 36.63 -3.80 -6.29
N ALA A 128 37.65 -3.48 -5.49
CA ALA A 128 37.46 -3.12 -4.08
C ALA A 128 36.61 -1.84 -3.93
N ASP A 129 36.79 -0.86 -4.82
CA ASP A 129 35.98 0.36 -4.82
C ASP A 129 34.51 0.10 -5.23
N ILE A 130 34.30 -0.76 -6.24
CA ILE A 130 32.95 -1.19 -6.66
C ILE A 130 32.26 -1.92 -5.51
N GLU A 131 32.93 -2.86 -4.83
CA GLU A 131 32.38 -3.60 -3.71
C GLU A 131 31.96 -2.68 -2.56
N LYS A 132 32.82 -1.71 -2.23
CA LYS A 132 32.51 -0.69 -1.22
C LYS A 132 31.29 0.13 -1.60
N THR A 133 31.21 0.56 -2.85
CA THR A 133 30.05 1.33 -3.36
C THR A 133 28.77 0.51 -3.31
N LEU A 134 28.83 -0.78 -3.69
CA LEU A 134 27.68 -1.68 -3.61
C LEU A 134 27.20 -1.85 -2.16
N GLU A 135 28.12 -1.94 -1.20
CA GLU A 135 27.75 -2.05 0.21
C GLU A 135 27.07 -0.78 0.72
N GLN A 136 27.58 0.40 0.35
CA GLN A 136 26.94 1.68 0.66
C GLN A 136 25.54 1.79 0.04
N VAL A 137 25.38 1.37 -1.22
CA VAL A 137 24.07 1.40 -1.89
C VAL A 137 23.09 0.44 -1.21
N LYS A 138 23.53 -0.75 -0.78
CA LYS A 138 22.69 -1.68 -0.04
C LYS A 138 22.26 -1.11 1.31
N SER A 139 23.18 -0.55 2.09
CA SER A 139 22.85 0.03 3.39
C SER A 139 21.85 1.18 3.23
N LEU A 140 22.09 2.09 2.29
CA LEU A 140 21.17 3.19 1.99
C LEU A 140 19.79 2.69 1.55
N ARG A 141 19.74 1.64 0.72
CA ARG A 141 18.47 1.03 0.30
C ARG A 141 17.70 0.50 1.50
N ASP A 142 18.37 -0.19 2.40
CA ASP A 142 17.74 -0.81 3.56
C ASP A 142 17.26 0.25 4.57
N ASP A 143 18.00 1.34 4.73
CA ASP A 143 17.59 2.50 5.53
C ASP A 143 16.37 3.21 4.94
N ILE A 144 16.36 3.46 3.63
CA ILE A 144 15.21 4.04 2.93
C ILE A 144 13.99 3.12 3.04
N ALA A 145 14.17 1.80 2.92
CA ALA A 145 13.07 0.85 3.06
C ALA A 145 12.45 0.91 4.46
N ARG A 146 13.29 1.02 5.50
CA ARG A 146 12.85 1.19 6.88
C ARG A 146 12.07 2.49 7.08
N GLN A 147 12.62 3.61 6.63
CA GLN A 147 11.95 4.92 6.73
C GLN A 147 10.60 4.91 6.01
N ARG A 148 10.52 4.37 4.80
CA ARG A 148 9.25 4.24 4.06
C ARG A 148 8.21 3.44 4.84
N GLN A 149 8.62 2.36 5.50
CA GLN A 149 7.70 1.54 6.29
C GLN A 149 7.19 2.31 7.52
N GLU A 150 8.07 3.01 8.23
CA GLU A 150 7.72 3.84 9.38
C GLU A 150 6.77 4.98 8.99
N GLU A 151 7.05 5.67 7.88
CA GLU A 151 6.19 6.73 7.35
C GLU A 151 4.83 6.20 6.88
N ALA A 152 4.79 5.03 6.23
CA ALA A 152 3.54 4.41 5.82
C ALA A 152 2.64 4.08 7.02
N VAL A 153 3.22 3.55 8.10
CA VAL A 153 2.50 3.29 9.35
C VAL A 153 1.99 4.60 9.96
N ARG A 154 2.84 5.62 10.05
CA ARG A 154 2.45 6.95 10.57
C ARG A 154 1.32 7.57 9.76
N ALA A 155 1.40 7.54 8.42
CA ALA A 155 0.37 8.08 7.54
C ALA A 155 -0.96 7.34 7.72
N THR A 156 -0.91 6.00 7.86
CA THR A 156 -2.10 5.19 8.11
C THR A 156 -2.75 5.53 9.45
N GLN A 157 -1.97 5.66 10.51
CA GLN A 157 -2.47 6.06 11.83
C GLN A 157 -3.09 7.46 11.80
N MET A 158 -2.44 8.41 11.12
CA MET A 158 -2.95 9.77 10.96
C MET A 158 -4.26 9.79 10.17
N ALA A 159 -4.34 9.03 9.08
CA ALA A 159 -5.56 8.90 8.28
C ALA A 159 -6.71 8.32 9.11
N GLN A 160 -6.46 7.27 9.91
CA GLN A 160 -7.47 6.71 10.81
C GLN A 160 -7.92 7.70 11.89
N ALA A 161 -6.98 8.45 12.48
CA ALA A 161 -7.31 9.48 13.47
C ALA A 161 -8.18 10.59 12.89
N LEU A 162 -7.85 11.06 11.67
CA LEU A 162 -8.66 12.06 10.96
C LEU A 162 -10.03 11.51 10.59
N GLN A 163 -10.10 10.26 10.11
CA GLN A 163 -11.37 9.60 9.79
C GLN A 163 -12.28 9.51 11.03
N ALA A 164 -11.71 9.15 12.18
CA ALA A 164 -12.45 9.05 13.44
C ALA A 164 -12.98 10.40 13.94
N GLN A 165 -12.22 11.48 13.72
CA GLN A 165 -12.57 12.83 14.19
C GLN A 165 -13.51 13.58 13.24
N GLN A 166 -13.22 13.57 11.94
CA GLN A 166 -13.87 14.44 10.96
C GLN A 166 -14.93 13.73 10.12
N PHE A 167 -14.78 12.42 9.92
CA PHE A 167 -15.65 11.64 9.04
C PHE A 167 -16.53 10.66 9.80
N ARG A 168 -16.68 10.83 11.12
CA ARG A 168 -17.69 10.09 11.86
C ARG A 168 -19.06 10.53 11.31
N PRO A 169 -19.82 9.64 10.65
CA PRO A 169 -21.14 10.02 10.17
C PRO A 169 -21.94 10.50 11.38
N PRO A 170 -22.66 11.63 11.26
CA PRO A 170 -23.43 12.13 12.38
C PRO A 170 -24.36 11.01 12.85
N SER A 171 -24.23 10.65 14.14
CA SER A 171 -25.03 9.67 14.85
C SER A 171 -26.46 10.21 15.00
N ARG A 172 -27.12 10.50 13.88
CA ARG A 172 -28.52 10.86 13.87
C ARG A 172 -29.27 9.58 14.18
N VAL A 173 -30.04 9.61 15.26
CA VAL A 173 -31.00 8.56 15.58
C VAL A 173 -31.88 8.39 14.34
N VAL A 174 -32.00 7.16 13.84
CA VAL A 174 -32.85 6.89 12.68
C VAL A 174 -34.28 7.26 13.10
N PRO A 175 -34.96 8.20 12.42
CA PRO A 175 -36.29 8.58 12.81
C PRO A 175 -37.23 7.37 12.70
N CYS A 176 -38.18 7.27 13.62
CA CYS A 176 -39.22 6.24 13.64
C CYS A 176 -38.71 4.81 13.82
N GLN A 177 -37.55 4.63 14.48
CA GLN A 177 -36.97 3.31 14.69
C GLN A 177 -37.88 2.39 15.53
N ALA A 178 -38.51 2.92 16.59
CA ALA A 178 -39.40 2.14 17.45
C ALA A 178 -40.64 1.64 16.69
N GLU A 179 -41.28 2.51 15.90
CA GLU A 179 -42.44 2.19 15.09
C GLU A 179 -42.09 1.20 13.97
N ARG A 180 -40.87 1.31 13.40
CA ARG A 180 -40.35 0.35 12.43
C ARG A 180 -40.19 -1.04 13.03
N GLU A 181 -39.58 -1.13 14.21
CA GLU A 181 -39.37 -2.40 14.92
C GLU A 181 -40.71 -3.05 15.30
N GLU A 182 -41.67 -2.27 15.77
CA GLU A 182 -43.02 -2.75 16.07
C GLU A 182 -43.76 -3.27 14.82
N CYS A 183 -43.59 -2.58 13.69
CA CYS A 183 -44.15 -3.00 12.39
C CYS A 183 -43.58 -4.34 11.94
N LEU A 184 -42.25 -4.49 12.00
CA LEU A 184 -41.58 -5.76 11.69
C LEU A 184 -42.03 -6.88 12.64
N ARG A 185 -42.13 -6.58 13.93
CA ARG A 185 -42.60 -7.51 14.96
C ARG A 185 -44.04 -7.97 14.69
N CYS A 186 -44.92 -7.06 14.27
CA CYS A 186 -46.29 -7.42 13.94
C CYS A 186 -46.36 -8.38 12.74
N TYR A 187 -45.61 -8.08 11.66
CA TYR A 187 -45.59 -8.92 10.47
C TYR A 187 -45.00 -10.31 10.73
N THR A 188 -43.95 -10.42 11.56
CA THR A 188 -43.39 -11.73 11.92
C THR A 188 -44.36 -12.56 12.76
N GLN A 189 -45.20 -11.92 13.58
CA GLN A 189 -46.23 -12.60 14.39
C GLN A 189 -47.49 -12.96 13.58
N ASN A 190 -47.82 -12.19 12.53
CA ASN A 190 -49.07 -12.32 11.76
C ASN A 190 -48.87 -12.74 10.30
N LEU A 191 -47.97 -13.70 10.03
CA LEU A 191 -47.64 -14.15 8.67
C LEU A 191 -48.85 -14.59 7.83
N LYS A 192 -49.85 -15.20 8.46
CA LYS A 192 -51.07 -15.68 7.78
C LYS A 192 -52.10 -14.59 7.52
N ASN A 193 -52.04 -13.49 8.28
CA ASN A 193 -52.98 -12.38 8.15
C ASN A 193 -52.25 -11.04 8.33
N PRO A 194 -51.47 -10.60 7.32
CA PRO A 194 -50.67 -9.38 7.42
C PRO A 194 -51.53 -8.10 7.58
N LEU A 195 -52.81 -8.14 7.22
CA LEU A 195 -53.72 -6.99 7.30
C LEU A 195 -54.07 -6.61 8.75
N SER A 196 -53.89 -7.52 9.71
CA SER A 196 -54.07 -7.21 11.14
C SER A 196 -53.06 -6.16 11.64
N CYS A 197 -51.93 -6.00 10.94
CA CYS A 197 -50.89 -5.04 11.27
C CYS A 197 -51.14 -3.61 10.75
N SER A 198 -52.29 -3.36 10.10
CA SER A 198 -52.63 -2.04 9.52
C SER A 198 -52.50 -0.88 10.51
N SER A 199 -52.94 -1.06 11.76
CA SER A 199 -52.82 -0.03 12.81
C SER A 199 -51.36 0.31 13.16
N VAL A 200 -50.48 -0.69 13.16
CA VAL A 200 -49.05 -0.52 13.45
C VAL A 200 -48.34 0.14 12.26
N VAL A 201 -48.70 -0.26 11.03
CA VAL A 201 -48.21 0.35 9.80
C VAL A 201 -48.60 1.83 9.74
N ASN A 202 -49.83 2.18 10.10
CA ASN A 202 -50.29 3.56 10.11
C ASN A 202 -49.48 4.44 11.07
N LYS A 203 -49.13 3.93 12.27
CA LYS A 203 -48.25 4.64 13.21
C LYS A 203 -46.87 4.90 12.61
N PHE A 204 -46.28 3.91 11.93
CA PHE A 204 -45.00 4.08 11.24
C PHE A 204 -45.10 5.11 10.11
N VAL A 205 -46.18 5.07 9.31
CA VAL A 205 -46.43 6.03 8.23
C VAL A 205 -46.56 7.46 8.77
N GLU A 206 -47.36 7.66 9.82
CA GLU A 206 -47.51 8.97 10.46
C GLU A 206 -46.18 9.52 11.00
N CYS A 207 -45.42 8.69 11.72
CA CYS A 207 -44.11 9.08 12.20
C CYS A 207 -43.18 9.46 11.03
N SER A 208 -43.13 8.63 9.98
CA SER A 208 -42.26 8.87 8.83
C SER A 208 -42.59 10.19 8.12
N ARG A 209 -43.89 10.51 8.00
CA ARG A 209 -44.36 11.77 7.41
C ARG A 209 -43.95 12.97 8.27
N GLN A 210 -44.10 12.88 9.59
CA GLN A 210 -43.69 13.93 10.51
C GLN A 210 -42.16 14.15 10.47
N ALA A 211 -41.39 13.06 10.45
CA ALA A 211 -39.94 13.13 10.35
C ALA A 211 -39.47 13.79 9.03
N GLN A 212 -40.11 13.46 7.90
CA GLN A 212 -39.84 14.11 6.61
C GLN A 212 -40.17 15.60 6.64
N GLN A 213 -41.32 15.98 7.19
CA GLN A 213 -41.71 17.38 7.34
C GLN A 213 -40.73 18.16 8.23
N ALA A 214 -40.31 17.57 9.36
CA ALA A 214 -39.33 18.16 10.25
C ALA A 214 -37.96 18.33 9.57
N PHE A 215 -37.54 17.34 8.76
CA PHE A 215 -36.30 17.40 7.99
C PHE A 215 -36.35 18.55 6.97
N MET A 216 -37.38 18.60 6.12
CA MET A 216 -37.54 19.67 5.13
C MET A 216 -37.63 21.06 5.76
N ALA A 217 -38.29 21.18 6.92
CA ALA A 217 -38.37 22.44 7.67
C ALA A 217 -37.04 22.85 8.33
N SER A 218 -36.12 21.91 8.58
CA SER A 218 -34.80 22.17 9.15
C SER A 218 -33.75 22.57 8.12
N GLU A 219 -33.88 22.13 6.87
CA GLU A 219 -32.95 22.48 5.77
C GLU A 219 -33.18 23.89 5.21
N GLY A 220 -34.38 24.46 5.35
CA GLY A 220 -34.67 25.85 4.96
C GLY A 220 -34.13 26.92 5.91
N ARG A 221 -33.31 26.54 6.91
CA ARG A 221 -32.79 27.43 7.95
C ARG A 221 -31.25 27.55 7.96
N GLN A 222 -30.56 26.96 6.98
CA GLN A 222 -29.10 27.04 6.79
C GLN A 222 -28.74 28.01 5.68
#